data_AF-A0AA44MPL7-F1
#
_entry.id   AF-A0AA44MPL7-F1
#
_cell.length_a   1.000
_cell.length_b   1.000
_cell.length_c   1.000
_cell.angle_alpha   90.00
_cell.angle_beta   90.00
_cell.angle_gamma   90.00
#
_symmetry.space_group_name_H-M   'P 1'
#
loop_
_entity.id
_entity.type
_entity.pdbx_description
1 polymer ?
#
loop_
_entity_poly.entity_id
_entity_poly.type
_entity_poly.pdbx_seq_one_letter_code
_entity_poly.pdbx_strand_id
1 'polypeptide(L)'
;RETLEVIAPLAHRLGMASVKWELEDLSFAILHPKKYEEIVRLVAGRAPSRDTYLAKARAEIVNTLTASKIKATVEGRPKHYWSIYQKMIVKGRDFDDIHDLVGVRILCDEIRDCYAAVGVVHSLWQPMAGRFKDYIAQPRYG
;
A
#
# COMPACT_ATOMS: atom_id res chain seq x y z
N ARG A 1 -17.75 16.00 6.60
CA ARG A 1 -17.15 15.73 7.94
C ARG A 1 -17.70 14.43 8.52
N GLU A 2 -19.02 14.26 8.61
CA GLU A 2 -19.67 12.98 9.01
C GLU A 2 -19.17 11.75 8.24
N THR A 3 -18.95 11.88 6.93
CA THR A 3 -18.41 10.79 6.10
C THR A 3 -17.08 10.25 6.61
N LEU A 4 -16.19 11.13 7.06
CA LEU A 4 -14.85 10.79 7.51
C LEU A 4 -14.84 10.25 8.94
N GLU A 5 -15.70 10.80 9.81
CA GLU A 5 -15.76 10.49 11.23
C GLU A 5 -16.65 9.27 11.56
N VAL A 6 -17.67 9.00 10.74
CA VAL A 6 -18.69 7.96 11.02
C VAL A 6 -18.76 6.92 9.90
N ILE A 7 -18.93 7.35 8.65
CA ILE A 7 -19.24 6.43 7.54
C ILE A 7 -18.00 5.62 7.11
N ALA A 8 -16.84 6.26 6.98
CA ALA A 8 -15.60 5.57 6.63
C ALA A 8 -15.16 4.54 7.71
N PRO A 9 -15.20 4.85 9.03
CA PRO A 9 -14.99 3.85 10.07
C PRO A 9 -16.01 2.70 10.04
N LEU A 10 -17.28 2.99 9.71
CA LEU A 10 -18.29 1.94 9.57
C LEU A 10 -17.98 1.00 8.40
N ALA A 11 -17.65 1.55 7.23
CA ALA A 11 -17.22 0.77 6.06
C ALA A 11 -15.98 -0.09 6.38
N HIS A 12 -15.04 0.44 7.18
CA HIS A 12 -13.88 -0.31 7.66
C HIS A 12 -14.27 -1.53 8.51
N ARG A 13 -15.18 -1.35 9.48
CA ARG A 13 -15.66 -2.45 10.35
C ARG A 13 -16.40 -3.54 9.57
N LEU A 14 -17.09 -3.16 8.51
CA LEU A 14 -17.78 -4.08 7.61
C LEU A 14 -16.84 -4.78 6.61
N GLY A 15 -15.53 -4.54 6.68
CA GLY A 15 -14.55 -5.13 5.76
C GLY A 15 -14.54 -4.50 4.36
N MET A 16 -15.29 -3.42 4.14
CA MET A 16 -15.43 -2.75 2.85
C MET A 16 -14.31 -1.72 2.63
N ALA A 17 -13.08 -2.20 2.52
CA ALA A 17 -11.89 -1.35 2.43
C ALA A 17 -11.90 -0.42 1.19
N SER A 18 -12.39 -0.89 0.04
CA SER A 18 -12.48 -0.07 -1.17
C SER A 18 -13.38 1.15 -0.97
N VAL A 19 -14.57 0.93 -0.41
CA VAL A 19 -15.54 2.00 -0.15
C VAL A 19 -15.02 2.96 0.90
N LYS A 20 -14.38 2.44 1.96
CA LYS A 20 -13.70 3.28 2.96
C LYS A 20 -12.73 4.25 2.29
N TRP A 21 -11.82 3.74 1.46
CA TRP A 21 -10.77 4.56 0.87
C TRP A 21 -11.31 5.64 -0.07
N GLU A 22 -12.33 5.31 -0.87
CA GLU A 22 -12.98 6.27 -1.76
C GLU A 22 -13.69 7.38 -0.97
N LEU A 23 -14.43 7.01 0.08
CA LEU A 23 -15.08 7.98 0.98
C LEU A 23 -14.07 8.87 1.69
N GLU A 24 -12.94 8.32 2.12
CA GLU A 24 -11.85 9.06 2.78
C GLU A 24 -11.21 10.08 1.83
N ASP A 25 -10.82 9.66 0.62
CA ASP A 25 -10.15 10.55 -0.34
C ASP A 25 -11.09 11.66 -0.83
N LEU A 26 -12.36 11.36 -1.14
CA LEU A 26 -13.35 12.37 -1.53
C LEU A 26 -13.64 13.37 -0.41
N SER A 27 -13.82 12.87 0.82
CA SER A 27 -14.06 13.73 1.98
C SER A 27 -12.83 14.60 2.28
N PHE A 28 -11.64 14.05 2.12
CA PHE A 28 -10.39 14.78 2.34
C PHE A 28 -10.21 15.92 1.34
N ALA A 29 -10.50 15.68 0.05
CA ALA A 29 -10.42 16.70 -0.98
C ALA A 29 -11.33 17.91 -0.69
N ILE A 30 -12.53 17.67 -0.15
CA ILE A 30 -13.50 18.74 0.18
C ILE A 30 -13.13 19.45 1.49
N LEU A 31 -12.76 18.71 2.53
CA LEU A 31 -12.49 19.27 3.87
C LEU A 31 -11.16 20.02 3.94
N HIS A 32 -10.16 19.57 3.17
CA HIS A 32 -8.81 20.12 3.20
C HIS A 32 -8.22 20.31 1.79
N PRO A 33 -8.82 21.17 0.94
CA PRO A 33 -8.46 21.28 -0.48
C PRO A 33 -6.99 21.66 -0.70
N LYS A 34 -6.46 22.61 0.08
CA LYS A 34 -5.04 23.02 -0.03
C LYS A 34 -4.07 21.89 0.31
N LYS A 35 -4.38 21.08 1.31
CA LYS A 35 -3.54 19.94 1.73
C LYS A 35 -3.66 18.77 0.76
N TYR A 36 -4.85 18.55 0.22
CA TYR A 36 -5.06 17.60 -0.86
C TYR A 36 -4.22 17.97 -2.09
N GLU A 37 -4.29 19.22 -2.55
CA GLU A 37 -3.52 19.71 -3.69
C GLU A 37 -2.00 19.63 -3.46
N GLU A 38 -1.53 19.98 -2.26
CA GLU A 38 -0.13 19.84 -1.84
C GLU A 38 0.34 18.38 -1.97
N ILE A 39 -0.43 17.42 -1.45
CA ILE A 39 -0.09 15.99 -1.55
C ILE A 39 -0.14 15.51 -3.00
N VAL A 40 -1.16 15.87 -3.77
CA VAL A 40 -1.26 15.49 -5.18
C VAL A 40 -0.05 15.98 -5.96
N ARG A 41 0.37 17.23 -5.74
CA ARG A 41 1.55 17.81 -6.38
C ARG A 41 2.84 17.09 -5.98
N LEU A 42 3.01 16.80 -4.69
CA LEU A 42 4.16 16.06 -4.18
C LEU A 42 4.23 14.63 -4.75
N VAL A 43 3.09 13.94 -4.85
CA VAL A 43 2.99 12.60 -5.44
C VAL A 43 3.27 12.65 -6.95
N ALA A 44 2.73 13.65 -7.67
CA ALA A 44 2.95 13.82 -9.10
C ALA A 44 4.42 14.11 -9.43
N GLY A 45 5.09 14.95 -8.63
CA GLY A 45 6.50 15.30 -8.83
C GLY A 45 7.45 14.08 -8.78
N ARG A 46 7.06 12.99 -8.10
CA ARG A 46 7.87 11.75 -8.00
C ARG A 46 7.38 10.61 -8.87
N ALA A 47 6.23 10.75 -9.54
CA ALA A 47 5.60 9.69 -10.31
C ALA A 47 6.53 9.03 -11.38
N PRO A 48 7.33 9.77 -12.18
CA PRO A 48 8.12 9.15 -13.25
C PRO A 48 9.21 8.19 -12.74
N SER A 49 9.94 8.63 -11.71
CA SER A 49 10.99 7.82 -11.07
C SER A 49 10.41 6.58 -10.38
N ARG A 50 9.25 6.76 -9.77
CA ARG A 50 8.53 5.75 -9.01
C ARG A 50 7.96 4.65 -9.89
N ASP A 51 7.31 5.01 -11.00
CA ASP A 51 6.69 4.04 -11.90
C ASP A 51 7.76 3.17 -12.57
N THR A 52 8.93 3.75 -12.87
CA THR A 52 10.12 3.02 -13.34
C THR A 52 10.63 2.03 -12.30
N TYR A 53 10.79 2.46 -11.04
CA TYR A 53 11.24 1.58 -9.96
C TYR A 53 10.26 0.43 -9.71
N LEU A 54 8.96 0.74 -9.69
CA LEU A 54 7.90 -0.26 -9.52
C LEU A 54 7.91 -1.27 -10.67
N ALA A 55 8.05 -0.81 -11.92
CA ALA A 55 8.12 -1.69 -13.08
C ALA A 55 9.31 -2.65 -12.98
N LYS A 56 10.48 -2.14 -12.57
CA LYS A 56 11.68 -2.96 -12.36
C LYS A 56 11.49 -3.99 -11.25
N ALA A 57 11.04 -3.55 -10.07
CA ALA A 57 10.80 -4.44 -8.93
C ALA A 57 9.74 -5.50 -9.26
N ARG A 58 8.67 -5.12 -9.96
CA ARG A 58 7.64 -6.04 -10.45
C ARG A 58 8.22 -7.10 -11.38
N ALA A 59 9.03 -6.69 -12.36
CA ALA A 59 9.64 -7.62 -13.31
C ALA A 59 10.57 -8.62 -12.58
N GLU A 60 11.37 -8.14 -11.63
CA GLU A 60 12.29 -8.97 -10.84
C GLU A 60 11.55 -10.01 -9.96
N ILE A 61 10.47 -9.58 -9.29
CA ILE A 61 9.62 -10.47 -8.51
C ILE A 61 8.96 -11.52 -9.42
N VAL A 62 8.36 -11.10 -10.53
CA VAL A 62 7.67 -12.01 -11.48
C VAL A 62 8.62 -13.04 -12.06
N ASN A 63 9.82 -12.62 -12.48
CA ASN A 63 10.83 -13.52 -13.04
C ASN A 63 11.25 -14.59 -12.01
N THR A 64 11.46 -14.19 -10.76
CA THR A 64 11.92 -15.10 -9.70
C THR A 64 10.81 -16.04 -9.23
N LEU A 65 9.56 -15.57 -9.15
CA LEU A 65 8.38 -16.41 -8.89
C LEU A 65 8.19 -17.45 -10.01
N THR A 66 8.34 -17.03 -11.27
CA THR A 66 8.21 -17.92 -12.43
C THR A 66 9.32 -18.97 -12.45
N ALA A 67 10.56 -18.58 -12.18
CA ALA A 67 11.69 -19.52 -12.06
C ALA A 67 11.48 -20.55 -10.94
N SER A 68 10.82 -20.14 -9.85
CA SER A 68 10.45 -20.99 -8.72
C SER A 68 9.16 -21.80 -8.96
N LYS A 69 8.53 -21.67 -10.15
CA LYS A 69 7.26 -22.32 -10.52
C LYS A 69 6.08 -21.98 -9.59
N ILE A 70 6.10 -20.79 -8.98
CA ILE A 70 5.02 -20.30 -8.12
C ILE A 70 4.02 -19.52 -8.97
N LYS A 71 2.75 -19.92 -8.94
CA LYS A 71 1.68 -19.19 -9.62
C LYS A 71 1.23 -18.02 -8.75
N ALA A 72 1.54 -16.80 -9.19
CA ALA A 72 1.14 -15.60 -8.48
C ALA A 72 0.97 -14.40 -9.43
N THR A 73 0.02 -13.53 -9.09
CA THR A 73 -0.21 -12.27 -9.80
C THR A 73 0.41 -11.12 -9.01
N VAL A 74 1.28 -10.34 -9.67
CA VAL A 74 1.97 -9.21 -9.05
C VAL A 74 1.41 -7.90 -9.59
N GLU A 75 0.92 -7.06 -8.70
CA GLU A 75 0.26 -5.78 -9.01
C GLU A 75 0.86 -4.63 -8.21
N GLY A 76 0.83 -3.42 -8.79
CA GLY A 76 1.12 -2.20 -8.05
C GLY A 76 -0.07 -1.80 -7.18
N ARG A 77 0.18 -1.51 -5.90
CA ARG A 77 -0.82 -0.96 -4.99
C ARG A 77 -0.61 0.55 -4.83
N PRO A 78 -1.46 1.39 -5.44
CA PRO A 78 -1.42 2.82 -5.18
C PRO A 78 -1.81 3.09 -3.72
N LYS A 79 -1.22 4.11 -3.12
CA LYS A 79 -1.62 4.63 -1.81
C LYS A 79 -2.66 5.72 -1.96
N HIS A 80 -3.64 5.69 -1.07
CA HIS A 80 -4.67 6.73 -0.93
C HIS A 80 -4.10 8.00 -0.29
N TYR A 81 -4.57 9.16 -0.75
CA TYR A 81 -4.05 10.47 -0.34
C TYR A 81 -4.32 10.74 1.14
N TRP A 82 -5.50 10.37 1.64
CA TRP A 82 -5.83 10.48 3.06
C TRP A 82 -4.86 9.67 3.95
N SER A 83 -4.50 8.45 3.53
CA SER A 83 -3.52 7.62 4.24
C SER A 83 -2.11 8.21 4.21
N ILE A 84 -1.73 8.90 3.14
CA ILE A 84 -0.45 9.63 3.04
C ILE A 84 -0.47 10.81 4.02
N TYR A 85 -1.54 11.60 4.01
CA TYR A 85 -1.74 12.74 4.90
C TYR A 85 -1.65 12.34 6.38
N GLN A 86 -2.38 11.29 6.79
CA GLN A 86 -2.32 10.78 8.16
C GLN A 86 -0.92 10.32 8.54
N LYS A 87 -0.17 9.67 7.64
CA LYS A 87 1.22 9.27 7.91
C LYS A 87 2.15 10.47 8.07
N MET A 88 1.98 11.53 7.29
CA MET A 88 2.76 12.77 7.41
C MET A 88 2.51 13.45 8.76
N ILE A 89 1.24 13.64 9.12
CA ILE A 89 0.86 14.34 10.36
C ILE A 89 1.18 13.53 11.61
N VAL A 90 0.72 12.27 11.68
CA VAL A 90 0.79 11.48 12.92
C VAL A 90 2.22 11.05 13.24
N LYS A 91 3.07 10.88 12.23
CA LYS A 91 4.46 10.45 12.44
C LYS A 91 5.47 11.58 12.38
N GLY A 92 5.04 12.82 12.11
CA GLY A 92 5.94 13.97 11.95
C GLY A 92 7.07 13.71 10.95
N ARG A 93 6.80 12.90 9.92
CA ARG A 93 7.80 12.51 8.92
C ARG A 93 7.73 13.44 7.74
N ASP A 94 8.89 13.88 7.28
CA ASP A 94 9.01 14.60 6.02
C ASP A 94 8.54 13.70 4.88
N PHE A 95 7.98 14.33 3.83
CA PHE A 95 7.51 13.60 2.65
C PHE A 95 8.63 12.75 2.02
N ASP A 96 9.88 13.18 2.20
CA ASP A 96 11.09 12.50 1.73
C ASP A 96 11.32 11.15 2.38
N ASP A 97 10.95 11.01 3.66
CA ASP A 97 10.99 9.74 4.41
C ASP A 97 9.89 8.76 3.99
N ILE A 98 8.91 9.21 3.20
CA ILE A 98 7.87 8.34 2.64
C ILE A 98 8.42 7.67 1.38
N HIS A 99 9.45 6.84 1.56
CA HIS A 99 9.92 5.89 0.53
C HIS A 99 8.85 4.85 0.15
N ASP A 100 7.82 4.72 0.99
CA ASP A 100 6.75 3.73 0.92
C ASP A 100 5.57 4.20 0.03
N LEU A 101 5.76 5.13 -0.92
CA LEU A 101 4.64 5.64 -1.73
C LEU A 101 4.02 4.57 -2.64
N VAL A 102 4.71 3.46 -2.87
CA VAL A 102 4.22 2.34 -3.67
C VAL A 102 4.41 1.02 -2.94
N GLY A 103 3.33 0.27 -2.82
CA GLY A 103 3.38 -1.12 -2.41
C GLY A 103 3.29 -2.05 -3.61
N VAL A 104 3.88 -3.22 -3.51
CA VAL A 104 3.60 -4.35 -4.41
C VAL A 104 2.60 -5.27 -3.71
N ARG A 105 1.60 -5.74 -4.46
CA ARG A 105 0.65 -6.76 -4.02
C ARG A 105 0.94 -8.04 -4.79
N ILE A 106 1.07 -9.15 -4.07
CA ILE A 106 1.22 -10.48 -4.64
C ILE A 106 -0.04 -11.27 -4.26
N LEU A 107 -0.72 -11.83 -5.26
CA LEU A 107 -1.91 -12.66 -5.10
C LEU A 107 -1.55 -14.09 -5.49
N CYS A 108 -1.80 -15.04 -4.59
CA CYS A 108 -1.55 -16.47 -4.79
C CYS A 108 -2.82 -17.27 -4.53
N ASP A 109 -2.92 -18.47 -5.10
CA ASP A 109 -4.09 -19.34 -4.95
C ASP A 109 -4.12 -20.06 -3.58
N GLU A 110 -2.95 -20.50 -3.09
CA GLU A 110 -2.82 -21.26 -1.84
C GLU A 110 -1.98 -20.53 -0.78
N ILE A 111 -2.25 -20.82 0.50
CA ILE A 111 -1.49 -20.28 1.65
C ILE A 111 0.00 -20.62 1.55
N ARG A 112 0.33 -21.84 1.10
CA ARG A 112 1.72 -22.27 0.88
C ARG A 112 2.45 -21.32 -0.07
N ASP A 113 1.77 -20.91 -1.14
CA ASP A 113 2.34 -20.06 -2.18
C ASP A 113 2.50 -18.61 -1.70
N CYS A 114 1.66 -18.15 -0.75
CA CYS A 114 1.86 -16.88 -0.05
C CYS A 114 3.19 -16.85 0.73
N TYR A 115 3.49 -17.92 1.48
CA TYR A 115 4.76 -18.02 2.21
C TYR A 115 5.96 -18.23 1.27
N ALA A 116 5.78 -18.97 0.17
CA ALA A 116 6.81 -19.11 -0.85
C ALA A 116 7.16 -17.76 -1.51
N ALA A 117 6.14 -16.92 -1.77
CA ALA A 117 6.34 -15.57 -2.30
C ALA A 117 7.13 -14.67 -1.32
N VAL A 118 6.91 -14.79 0.00
CA VAL A 118 7.73 -14.10 1.00
C VAL A 118 9.20 -14.51 0.90
N GLY A 119 9.46 -15.82 0.74
CA GLY A 119 10.81 -16.34 0.55
C GLY A 119 11.50 -15.77 -0.70
N VAL A 120 10.78 -15.67 -1.81
CA VAL A 120 11.28 -15.03 -3.05
C VAL A 120 11.59 -13.55 -2.84
N VAL A 121 10.74 -12.81 -2.12
CA VAL A 121 11.01 -11.40 -1.84
C VAL A 121 12.25 -11.24 -0.95
N HIS A 122 12.44 -12.12 0.03
CA HIS A 122 13.60 -12.10 0.92
C HIS A 122 14.91 -12.52 0.24
N SER A 123 14.86 -13.26 -0.87
CA SER A 123 16.07 -13.58 -1.65
C SER A 123 16.53 -12.40 -2.53
N LEU A 124 15.59 -11.55 -2.95
CA LEU A 124 15.87 -10.35 -3.74
C LEU A 124 16.32 -9.17 -2.87
N TRP A 125 15.69 -8.99 -1.70
CA TRP A 125 15.95 -7.86 -0.81
C TRP A 125 16.05 -8.25 0.66
N GLN A 126 16.92 -7.56 1.39
CA GLN A 126 17.06 -7.76 2.84
C GLN A 126 15.83 -7.22 3.59
N PRO A 127 15.15 -8.04 4.40
CA PRO A 127 14.00 -7.60 5.17
C PRO A 127 14.41 -6.66 6.32
N MET A 128 13.60 -5.63 6.56
CA MET A 128 13.78 -4.77 7.73
C MET A 128 13.20 -5.44 8.99
N ALA A 129 14.02 -5.60 10.02
CA ALA A 129 13.61 -6.14 11.31
C ALA A 129 12.46 -5.33 11.93
N GLY A 130 11.50 -6.01 12.57
CA GLY A 130 10.37 -5.39 13.27
C GLY A 130 9.24 -4.85 12.36
N ARG A 131 9.36 -4.93 11.03
CA ARG A 131 8.31 -4.51 10.08
C ARG A 131 7.49 -5.66 9.49
N PHE A 132 7.95 -6.89 9.63
CA PHE A 132 7.22 -8.07 9.17
C PHE A 132 5.95 -8.28 9.99
N LYS A 133 4.83 -8.58 9.31
CA LYS A 133 3.54 -8.88 9.95
C LYS A 133 2.89 -10.04 9.23
N ASP A 134 2.53 -11.07 9.98
CA ASP A 134 1.81 -12.24 9.47
C ASP A 134 0.36 -12.20 9.94
N TYR A 135 -0.53 -11.75 9.05
CA TYR A 135 -1.98 -11.74 9.30
C TYR A 135 -2.69 -13.01 8.85
N ILE A 136 -1.99 -13.96 8.22
CA ILE A 136 -2.53 -15.29 7.91
C ILE A 136 -2.55 -16.11 9.21
N ALA A 137 -1.43 -16.10 9.95
CA ALA A 137 -1.33 -16.79 11.24
C ALA A 137 -2.04 -16.05 12.38
N GLN A 138 -2.04 -14.71 12.35
CA GLN A 138 -2.68 -13.87 13.36
C GLN A 138 -3.68 -12.90 12.72
N PRO A 139 -4.90 -13.35 12.42
CA PRO A 139 -5.92 -12.50 11.81
C PRO A 139 -6.20 -11.27 12.68
N ARG A 140 -6.26 -10.11 12.04
CA ARG A 140 -6.79 -8.90 12.69
C ARG A 140 -8.28 -8.81 12.43
N TYR A 141 -9.06 -8.94 13.50
CA TYR A 141 -10.45 -8.52 13.50
C TYR A 141 -10.47 -7.04 13.87
N GLY A 142 -11.04 -6.23 12.99
CA GLY A 142 -11.18 -4.78 13.18
C GLY A 142 -12.16 -4.44 14.28
#